data_AF-R7U8L4-F1
#
_entry.id   AF-R7U8L4-F1
#
_cell.length_a   1.000
_cell.length_b   1.000
_cell.length_c   1.000
_cell.angle_alpha   90.00
_cell.angle_beta   90.00
_cell.angle_gamma   90.00
#
_symmetry.space_group_name_H-M   'P 1'
#
loop_
_entity.id
_entity.type
_entity.pdbx_description
1 polymer ?
#
loop_
_entity_poly.entity_id
_entity_poly.type
_entity_poly.pdbx_seq_one_letter_code
_entity_poly.pdbx_strand_id
1 'polypeptide(L)' 'NYRPVSVLPSVSKVYERVVYNRVISFLERSNSLSPLQFGFRKNHSTSLALT' A
#
# COMPACT_ATOMS: atom_id res chain seq x y z
N ASN A 1 20.23 13.82 -8.61
CA ASN A 1 18.76 13.94 -8.49
C ASN A 1 18.37 13.76 -7.03
N TYR A 2 18.04 14.86 -6.34
CA TYR A 2 17.61 14.81 -4.92
C TYR A 2 16.10 14.50 -4.84
N ARG A 3 15.70 13.54 -4.00
CA ARG A 3 14.30 13.24 -3.67
C ARG A 3 14.07 13.52 -2.19
N PRO A 4 13.48 14.68 -1.82
CA PRO A 4 13.15 14.96 -0.43
C PRO A 4 12.08 13.99 0.09
N VAL A 5 12.21 13.61 1.36
CA VAL A 5 11.24 12.77 2.07
C VAL A 5 10.67 13.53 3.25
N SER A 6 9.37 13.37 3.49
CA SER A 6 8.70 13.98 4.64
C SER A 6 8.84 13.09 5.88
N VAL A 7 9.47 13.61 6.92
CA VAL A 7 9.51 12.95 8.23
C VAL A 7 8.30 13.42 9.03
N LEU A 8 7.28 12.56 9.10
CA LEU A 8 6.05 12.85 9.83
C LEU A 8 6.27 12.60 11.34
N PRO A 9 5.61 13.39 12.22
CA PRO A 9 5.56 13.10 13.65
C PRO A 9 5.00 11.70 13.94
N SER A 10 5.41 11.09 15.05
CA SER A 10 5.03 9.70 15.40
C SER A 10 3.53 9.47 15.43
N VAL A 11 2.75 10.45 15.92
CA VAL A 11 1.28 10.37 15.96
C VAL A 11 0.69 10.28 14.54
N SER A 12 1.21 11.06 13.60
CA SER A 12 0.77 11.03 12.20
C SER A 12 1.06 9.70 11.54
N LYS A 13 2.17 9.03 11.87
CA LYS A 13 2.50 7.68 11.38
C LYS A 13 1.53 6.62 11.89
N VAL A 14 1.08 6.72 13.14
CA VAL A 14 0.03 5.85 13.69
C VAL A 14 -1.28 6.07 12.95
N TYR A 15 -1.67 7.33 12.73
CA TYR A 15 -2.88 7.67 11.99
C TYR A 15 -2.84 7.16 10.54
N GLU A 16 -1.72 7.35 9.83
CA GLU A 16 -1.48 6.83 8.49
C GLU A 16 -1.72 5.31 8.43
N ARG A 17 -1.24 4.56 9.44
CA ARG A 17 -1.43 3.11 9.53
C ARG A 17 -2.89 2.72 9.71
N VAL A 18 -3.66 3.44 10.52
CA VAL A 18 -5.09 3.19 10.73
C VAL A 18 -5.88 3.39 9.43
N VAL A 19 -5.63 4.51 8.74
CA VAL A 19 -6.26 4.81 7.45
C VAL A 19 -5.89 3.76 6.41
N TYR A 20 -4.60 3.41 6.29
CA TYR A 20 -4.12 2.38 5.38
C TYR A 20 -4.86 1.04 5.57
N ASN A 21 -4.98 0.56 6.81
CA ASN A 21 -5.65 -0.71 7.10
C ASN A 21 -7.14 -0.68 6.68
N ARG A 22 -7.83 0.44 6.90
CA ARG A 22 -9.23 0.60 6.52
C ARG A 22 -9.41 0.64 5.00
N VAL A 23 -8.56 1.37 4.29
CA VAL A 23 -8.64 1.51 2.83
C VAL A 23 -8.32 0.18 2.15
N ILE A 24 -7.23 -0.49 2.55
CA ILE A 24 -6.85 -1.78 1.94
C ILE A 24 -7.90 -2.86 2.20
N SER A 25 -8.40 -2.98 3.42
CA SER A 25 -9.45 -3.98 3.72
C SER A 25 -10.72 -3.74 2.91
N PHE A 26 -11.09 -2.49 2.64
CA PHE A 26 -12.20 -2.16 1.74
C PHE A 26 -11.89 -2.59 0.30
N LEU A 27 -10.75 -2.17 -0.25
CA LEU A 27 -10.36 -2.44 -1.64
C LEU A 27 -10.20 -3.94 -1.94
N GLU A 28 -9.71 -4.72 -0.97
CA GLU A 28 -9.61 -6.18 -1.07
C GLU A 28 -10.99 -6.84 -1.05
N ARG A 29 -11.90 -6.40 -0.18
CA ARG A 29 -13.28 -6.94 -0.11
C ARG A 29 -14.10 -6.60 -1.35
N SER A 30 -13.89 -5.42 -1.93
CA SER A 30 -14.61 -4.97 -3.13
C SER A 30 -14.01 -5.49 -4.44
N ASN A 31 -12.94 -6.29 -4.39
CA ASN A 31 -12.17 -6.75 -5.55
C ASN A 31 -11.84 -5.61 -6.55
N SER A 32 -11.64 -4.39 -6.04
CA SER A 32 -11.43 -3.20 -6.89
C SER A 32 -9.98 -3.04 -7.35
N LEU A 33 -9.06 -3.85 -6.81
CA LEU A 33 -7.66 -3.88 -7.23
C LEU A 33 -7.49 -4.78 -8.45
N SER A 34 -6.78 -4.28 -9.46
CA SER A 34 -6.49 -5.06 -10.67
C SER A 34 -5.79 -6.39 -10.34
N PRO A 35 -6.15 -7.50 -11.00
CA PRO A 35 -5.45 -8.78 -10.82
C PRO A 35 -3.97 -8.71 -11.23
N LEU A 36 -3.59 -7.75 -12.08
CA LEU A 36 -2.21 -7.52 -12.53
C LEU A 36 -1.47 -6.48 -11.66
N GLN A 37 -2.06 -6.01 -10.57
CA GLN A 37 -1.38 -5.13 -9.63
C GLN A 37 -0.60 -5.97 -8.62
N PHE A 38 0.71 -6.08 -8.79
CA PHE A 38 1.57 -6.90 -7.91
C PHE A 38 2.29 -6.10 -6.81
N GLY A 39 2.51 -4.80 -7.04
CA GLY A 39 3.14 -3.92 -6.06
C GLY A 39 2.17 -3.48 -4.96
N PHE A 40 2.68 -3.32 -3.74
CA PHE A 40 1.95 -2.78 -2.59
C PHE A 40 0.68 -3.56 -2.19
N ARG A 41 0.59 -4.84 -2.59
CA ARG A 41 -0.48 -5.76 -2.19
C ARG A 41 0.03 -6.85 -1.28
N LYS A 42 -0.82 -7.30 -0.37
CA LYS A 42 -0.52 -8.45 0.48
C LYS A 42 -0.35 -9.69 -0.40
N ASN A 43 0.64 -10.53 -0.08
CA ASN A 43 0.94 -11.79 -0.77
C ASN A 43 1.25 -11.66 -2.28
N HIS A 44 1.54 -10.46 -2.79
CA HIS A 44 2.00 -10.28 -4.16
C HIS A 44 3.46 -9.81 -4.14
N SER A 45 4.34 -10.58 -4.75
CA SER A 45 5.73 -10.22 -4.99
C SER A 45 5.88 -9.54 -6.35
N THR A 46 6.86 -8.66 -6.49
CA THR A 46 7.21 -8.08 -7.80
C THR A 46 7.67 -9.12 -8.81
N SER A 47 8.16 -10.28 -8.34
CA SER A 47 8.52 -11.42 -9.21
C SER A 47 7.33 -12.02 -9.95
N LEU A 48 6.11 -11.92 -9.40
CA LEU A 48 4.88 -12.39 -10.07
C LEU A 48 4.58 -11.60 -11.35
N ALA A 49 5.14 -10.40 -11.51
CA ALA A 49 4.97 -9.60 -12.73
C ALA A 49 5.86 -10.07 -13.89
N LEU A 50 6.83 -10.98 -13.65
CA LEU A 50 7.76 -11.50 -14.66
C LEU A 50 7.33 -12.86 -15.23
N THR A 51 6.32 -13.49 -14.63
CA THR A 51 5.75 -14.76 -15.06
C THR A 51 4.46 -14.49 -15.83
#